data_AF-A0A849C562-F1
#
_entry.id   AF-A0A849C562-F1
#
_cell.length_a   1.000
_cell.length_b   1.000
_cell.length_c   1.000
_cell.angle_alpha   90.00
_cell.angle_beta   90.00
_cell.angle_gamma   90.00
#
_symmetry.space_group_name_H-M   'P 1'
#
loop_
_entity.id
_entity.type
_entity.pdbx_description
1 polymer ?
#
loop_
_entity_poly.entity_id
_entity_poly.type
_entity_poly.pdbx_seq_one_letter_code
_entity_poly.pdbx_strand_id
1 'polypeptide(L)'
;MNPRQRIPAPGQREPLLPAGMLLASHCVAVVVVAVFGGGAVSGVISGHGARIVAPEHMSATLVLLAMNPADPAAAWPNDPRPGPAWLTWLCIVAVATVWCVGISAASDFYTQHVRHRRRNGLASATDLRVVGLDHRAAVDKATREYPQLAANTSPRHRHRWRRRRWMR
;
A
#
# COMPACT_ATOMS: atom_id res chain seq x y z
N MET A 1 -31.56 17.80 -13.40
CA MET A 1 -31.23 17.35 -12.03
C MET A 1 -29.97 16.51 -12.09
N ASN A 2 -28.97 16.85 -11.28
CA ASN A 2 -27.59 16.45 -11.45
C ASN A 2 -27.20 15.43 -10.37
N PRO A 3 -27.21 14.11 -10.63
CA PRO A 3 -26.60 13.17 -9.72
C PRO A 3 -25.08 13.33 -9.88
N ARG A 4 -24.42 13.74 -8.81
CA ARG A 4 -22.96 13.82 -8.70
C ARG A 4 -22.35 12.49 -9.16
N GLN A 5 -21.99 12.40 -10.43
CA GLN A 5 -21.11 11.35 -10.96
C GLN A 5 -19.79 11.53 -10.22
N ARG A 6 -19.61 10.76 -9.15
CA ARG A 6 -18.29 10.55 -8.54
C ARG A 6 -17.45 9.93 -9.64
N ILE A 7 -16.57 10.74 -10.23
CA ILE A 7 -15.50 10.26 -11.09
C ILE A 7 -14.75 9.21 -10.24
N PRO A 8 -14.73 7.92 -10.64
CA PRO A 8 -13.96 6.91 -9.92
C PRO A 8 -12.49 7.36 -9.93
N ALA A 9 -11.87 7.40 -8.75
CA ALA A 9 -10.48 7.83 -8.63
C ALA A 9 -9.60 6.98 -9.57
N PRO A 10 -8.94 7.58 -10.59
CA PRO A 10 -8.10 6.82 -11.49
C PRO A 10 -6.91 6.29 -10.70
N GLY A 11 -6.87 4.97 -10.47
CA GLY A 11 -5.80 4.31 -9.72
C GLY A 11 -6.21 3.25 -8.71
N GLN A 12 -7.50 2.99 -8.47
CA GLN A 12 -7.89 1.73 -7.87
C GLN A 12 -7.63 0.62 -8.89
N ARG A 13 -6.42 0.05 -8.85
CA ARG A 13 -6.21 -1.30 -9.36
C ARG A 13 -7.26 -2.14 -8.68
N GLU A 14 -8.12 -2.80 -9.44
CA GLU A 14 -8.99 -3.83 -8.88
C GLU A 14 -8.11 -4.72 -8.02
N PRO A 15 -8.45 -4.90 -6.73
CA PRO A 15 -7.65 -5.73 -5.86
C PRO A 15 -7.64 -7.13 -6.48
N LEU A 16 -6.47 -7.53 -7.02
CA LEU A 16 -6.25 -8.83 -7.65
C LEU A 16 -6.53 -9.99 -6.70
N LEU A 17 -6.64 -9.69 -5.40
CA LEU A 17 -7.04 -10.59 -4.34
C LEU A 17 -8.36 -10.09 -3.75
N PRO A 18 -9.37 -10.96 -3.58
CA PRO A 18 -10.59 -10.63 -2.84
C PRO A 18 -10.25 -9.96 -1.51
N ALA A 19 -10.98 -8.90 -1.13
CA ALA A 19 -10.73 -8.16 0.11
C ALA A 19 -10.67 -9.07 1.35
N GLY A 20 -11.44 -10.18 1.34
CA GLY A 20 -11.39 -11.20 2.39
C GLY A 20 -10.05 -11.95 2.49
N MET A 21 -9.37 -12.22 1.36
CA MET A 21 -8.05 -12.88 1.38
C MET A 21 -6.97 -11.97 1.94
N LEU A 22 -7.03 -10.67 1.61
CA LEU A 22 -6.12 -9.69 2.19
C LEU A 22 -6.29 -9.61 3.71
N LEU A 23 -7.53 -9.50 4.18
CA LEU A 23 -7.83 -9.50 5.62
C LEU A 23 -7.35 -10.79 6.30
N ALA A 24 -7.64 -11.96 5.72
CA ALA A 24 -7.21 -13.25 6.27
C ALA A 24 -5.69 -13.35 6.35
N SER A 25 -4.97 -12.98 5.28
CA SER A 25 -3.50 -12.96 5.29
C SER A 25 -2.95 -12.03 6.36
N HIS A 26 -3.63 -10.91 6.60
CA HIS A 26 -3.29 -9.96 7.64
C HIS A 26 -3.45 -10.53 9.03
N CYS A 27 -4.60 -11.17 9.30
CA CYS A 27 -4.86 -11.83 10.58
C CYS A 27 -3.82 -12.92 10.86
N VAL A 28 -3.50 -13.74 9.86
CA VAL A 28 -2.46 -14.77 10.00
C VAL A 28 -1.11 -14.15 10.31
N ALA A 29 -0.71 -13.10 9.58
CA ALA A 29 0.55 -12.41 9.82
C ALA A 29 0.62 -11.80 11.24
N VAL A 30 -0.45 -11.16 11.70
CA VAL A 30 -0.55 -10.60 13.06
C VAL A 30 -0.37 -11.70 14.10
N VAL A 31 -1.06 -12.84 13.97
CA VAL A 31 -0.96 -13.95 14.92
C VAL A 31 0.46 -14.49 14.98
N VAL A 32 1.07 -14.74 13.82
CA VAL A 32 2.45 -15.26 13.74
C VAL A 32 3.43 -14.27 14.38
N VAL A 33 3.40 -13.00 13.98
CA VAL A 33 4.32 -11.99 14.50
C VAL A 33 4.10 -11.75 16.00
N ALA A 34 2.85 -11.68 16.45
CA ALA A 34 2.53 -11.46 17.86
C ALA A 34 3.00 -12.62 18.73
N VAL A 35 2.74 -13.88 18.34
CA VAL A 35 3.11 -15.05 19.14
C VAL A 35 4.63 -15.23 19.19
N PHE A 36 5.30 -15.24 18.04
CA PHE A 36 6.75 -15.48 18.01
C PHE A 36 7.56 -14.26 18.45
N GLY A 37 7.13 -13.05 18.06
CA GLY A 37 7.73 -11.81 18.52
C GLY A 37 7.51 -11.58 20.02
N GLY A 38 6.27 -11.75 20.49
CA GLY A 38 5.93 -11.63 21.91
C GLY A 38 6.64 -12.66 22.78
N GLY A 39 6.72 -13.91 22.33
CA GLY A 39 7.50 -14.95 23.00
C GLY A 39 9.00 -14.64 23.07
N ALA A 40 9.59 -14.18 21.98
CA ALA A 40 11.00 -13.78 21.95
C ALA A 40 11.28 -12.57 22.88
N VAL A 41 10.43 -11.54 22.84
CA VAL A 41 10.53 -10.37 23.73
C VAL A 41 10.38 -10.77 25.19
N SER A 42 9.42 -11.65 25.49
CA SER A 42 9.21 -12.18 26.85
C SER A 42 10.42 -12.97 27.36
N GLY A 43 11.03 -13.81 26.50
CA GLY A 43 12.25 -14.54 26.83
C GLY A 43 13.44 -13.61 27.12
N VAL A 44 13.59 -12.53 26.36
CA VAL A 44 14.63 -11.51 26.58
C VAL A 44 14.42 -10.79 27.91
N ILE A 45 13.21 -10.29 28.17
CA ILE A 45 12.89 -9.56 29.41
C ILE A 45 13.09 -10.45 30.63
N SER A 46 12.81 -11.75 30.49
CA SER A 46 12.97 -12.73 31.58
C SER A 46 14.40 -13.27 31.71
N GLY A 47 15.36 -12.78 30.92
CA GLY A 47 16.75 -13.24 30.97
C GLY A 47 17.01 -14.63 30.39
N HIS A 48 16.02 -15.25 29.73
CA HIS A 48 16.16 -16.55 29.08
C HIS A 48 16.79 -16.41 27.68
N GLY A 49 16.69 -15.23 27.06
CA GLY A 49 17.30 -14.90 25.77
C GLY A 49 16.28 -14.82 24.62
N ALA A 50 16.76 -14.41 23.44
CA ALA A 50 15.94 -14.31 22.23
C ALA A 50 16.17 -15.56 21.35
N ARG A 51 15.15 -16.42 21.21
CA ARG A 51 15.15 -17.46 20.18
C ARG A 51 13.81 -17.54 19.49
N ILE A 52 13.86 -17.52 18.16
CA ILE A 52 12.68 -17.70 17.31
C ILE A 52 12.54 -19.18 17.01
N VAL A 53 11.30 -19.68 17.07
CA VAL A 53 10.95 -21.06 16.76
C VAL A 53 11.28 -21.35 15.29
N ALA A 54 11.88 -22.50 15.00
CA ALA A 54 12.15 -22.91 13.64
C ALA A 54 10.83 -23.05 12.84
N PRO A 55 10.81 -22.71 11.53
CA PRO A 55 9.58 -22.72 10.72
C PRO A 55 8.80 -24.05 10.77
N GLU A 56 9.52 -25.16 10.86
CA GLU A 56 8.97 -26.52 10.95
C GLU A 56 8.15 -26.78 12.22
N HIS A 57 8.41 -26.04 13.30
CA HIS A 57 7.71 -26.19 14.58
C HIS A 57 6.67 -25.09 14.84
N MET A 58 6.58 -24.07 13.98
CA MET A 58 5.69 -22.92 14.21
C MET A 58 4.21 -23.32 14.30
N SER A 59 3.74 -24.20 13.41
CA SER A 59 2.35 -24.67 13.41
C SER A 59 2.02 -25.48 14.67
N ALA A 60 2.92 -26.39 15.06
CA ALA A 60 2.77 -27.18 16.28
C ALA A 60 2.74 -26.29 17.53
N THR A 61 3.61 -25.28 17.62
CA THR A 61 3.61 -24.30 18.71
C THR A 61 2.29 -23.53 18.79
N LEU A 62 1.73 -23.08 17.65
CA LEU A 62 0.44 -22.38 17.65
C LEU A 62 -0.71 -23.27 18.13
N VAL A 63 -0.74 -24.53 17.70
CA VAL A 63 -1.76 -25.50 18.14
C VAL A 63 -1.63 -25.79 19.62
N LEU A 64 -0.42 -26.04 20.12
CA LEU A 64 -0.15 -26.30 21.53
C LEU A 64 -0.51 -25.11 22.41
N LEU A 65 -0.22 -23.90 21.95
CA LEU A 65 -0.57 -22.65 22.65
C LEU A 65 -2.10 -22.46 22.74
N ALA A 66 -2.83 -22.80 21.68
CA ALA A 66 -4.29 -22.75 21.68
C ALA A 66 -4.92 -23.82 22.59
N MET A 67 -4.31 -25.01 22.67
CA MET A 67 -4.77 -26.10 23.53
C MET A 67 -4.41 -25.89 25.01
N ASN A 68 -3.31 -25.19 25.30
CA ASN A 68 -2.81 -24.95 26.67
C ASN A 68 -2.54 -23.46 26.93
N PRO A 69 -3.58 -22.62 27.05
CA PRO A 69 -3.40 -21.17 27.21
C PRO A 69 -2.82 -20.77 28.59
N ALA A 70 -2.94 -21.65 29.59
CA ALA A 70 -2.48 -21.40 30.95
C ALA A 70 -0.94 -21.44 31.09
N ASP A 71 -0.27 -22.21 30.23
CA ASP A 71 1.18 -22.32 30.21
C ASP A 71 1.72 -22.14 28.78
N PRO A 72 1.90 -20.88 28.34
CA PRO A 72 2.40 -20.60 27.00
C PRO A 72 3.85 -21.07 26.83
N ALA A 73 4.65 -21.17 27.89
CA ALA A 73 6.04 -21.60 27.81
C ALA A 73 6.17 -23.09 27.43
N ALA A 74 5.17 -23.91 27.77
CA ALA A 74 5.12 -25.32 27.36
C ALA A 74 4.93 -25.52 25.85
N ALA A 75 4.43 -24.52 25.12
CA ALA A 75 4.23 -24.61 23.67
C ALA A 75 5.54 -24.48 22.86
N TRP A 76 6.62 -24.01 23.49
CA TRP A 76 7.91 -23.83 22.82
C TRP A 76 8.71 -25.15 22.79
N PRO A 77 9.20 -25.58 21.61
CA PRO A 77 9.83 -26.89 21.45
C PRO A 77 11.25 -26.98 21.99
N ASN A 78 11.96 -25.85 22.09
CA ASN A 78 13.37 -25.80 22.48
C ASN A 78 13.60 -24.63 23.45
N ASP A 79 14.53 -24.81 24.38
CA ASP A 79 15.01 -23.69 25.19
C ASP A 79 15.84 -22.71 24.33
N PRO A 80 15.80 -21.40 24.63
CA PRO A 80 15.09 -20.77 25.75
C PRO A 80 13.59 -20.58 25.54
N ARG A 81 12.82 -20.90 26.58
CA ARG A 81 11.37 -20.68 26.64
C ARG A 81 11.03 -19.23 26.97
N PRO A 82 9.85 -18.74 26.55
CA PRO A 82 9.36 -17.45 27.01
C PRO A 82 9.17 -17.45 28.54
N GLY A 83 9.08 -16.26 29.10
CA GLY A 83 8.96 -16.03 30.53
C GLY A 83 7.66 -16.55 31.16
N PRO A 84 7.33 -16.10 32.39
CA PRO A 84 6.08 -16.49 33.04
C PRO A 84 4.86 -16.11 32.20
N ALA A 85 3.81 -16.95 32.28
CA ALA A 85 2.65 -16.91 31.38
C ALA A 85 2.05 -15.51 31.19
N TRP A 86 1.84 -14.78 32.28
CA TRP A 86 1.28 -13.43 32.25
C TRP A 86 2.14 -12.44 31.44
N LEU A 87 3.47 -12.54 31.57
CA LEU A 87 4.41 -11.68 30.87
C LEU A 87 4.42 -12.00 29.38
N THR A 88 4.37 -13.29 29.02
CA THR A 88 4.31 -13.74 27.63
C THR A 88 3.05 -13.21 26.95
N TRP A 89 1.89 -13.33 27.58
CA TRP A 89 0.64 -12.79 27.04
C TRP A 89 0.67 -11.27 26.88
N LEU A 90 1.17 -10.52 27.87
CA LEU A 90 1.34 -9.07 27.75
C LEU A 90 2.28 -8.71 26.59
N CYS A 91 3.38 -9.44 26.40
CA CYS A 91 4.30 -9.21 25.30
C CYS A 91 3.66 -9.54 23.94
N ILE A 92 2.88 -10.61 23.84
CA ILE A 92 2.13 -10.97 22.62
C ILE A 92 1.15 -9.85 22.25
N VAL A 93 0.37 -9.35 23.22
CA VAL A 93 -0.59 -8.25 22.98
C VAL A 93 0.13 -6.96 22.61
N ALA A 94 1.24 -6.63 23.28
CA ALA A 94 2.03 -5.45 22.96
C ALA A 94 2.64 -5.52 21.55
N VAL A 95 3.17 -6.67 21.15
CA VAL A 95 3.71 -6.86 19.79
C VAL A 95 2.58 -6.79 18.75
N ALA A 96 1.42 -7.38 19.03
CA ALA A 96 0.25 -7.30 18.15
C ALA A 96 -0.20 -5.85 17.93
N THR A 97 -0.29 -5.05 18.99
CA THR A 97 -0.70 -3.64 18.88
C THR A 97 0.32 -2.82 18.11
N VAL A 98 1.61 -2.97 18.41
CA VAL A 98 2.70 -2.30 17.68
C VAL A 98 2.69 -2.67 16.20
N TRP A 99 2.47 -3.95 15.88
CA TRP A 99 2.38 -4.42 14.51
C TRP A 99 1.18 -3.81 13.77
N CYS A 100 -0.01 -3.82 14.37
CA CYS A 100 -1.21 -3.21 13.79
C CYS A 100 -1.04 -1.70 13.55
N VAL A 101 -0.47 -0.98 14.52
CA VAL A 101 -0.18 0.45 14.39
C VAL A 101 0.87 0.70 13.30
N GLY A 102 1.94 -0.11 13.28
CA GLY A 102 3.02 -0.01 12.30
C GLY A 102 2.54 -0.21 10.87
N ILE A 103 1.67 -1.20 10.65
CA ILE A 103 1.06 -1.43 9.33
C ILE A 103 0.13 -0.28 8.96
N SER A 104 -0.71 0.19 9.88
CA SER A 104 -1.63 1.30 9.60
C SER A 104 -0.84 2.55 9.17
N ALA A 105 0.21 2.89 9.92
CA ALA A 105 1.11 3.98 9.58
C ALA A 105 1.82 3.75 8.23
N ALA A 106 2.35 2.55 7.99
CA ALA A 106 3.01 2.22 6.72
C ALA A 106 2.06 2.33 5.52
N SER A 107 0.79 1.94 5.69
CA SER A 107 -0.23 2.04 4.66
C SER A 107 -0.59 3.50 4.36
N ASP A 108 -0.62 4.36 5.38
CA ASP A 108 -0.83 5.80 5.24
C ASP A 108 0.36 6.46 4.53
N PHE A 109 1.59 6.15 4.94
CA PHE A 109 2.80 6.63 4.28
C PHE A 109 2.88 6.18 2.82
N TYR A 110 2.57 4.92 2.53
CA TYR A 110 2.55 4.41 1.16
C TYR A 110 1.50 5.14 0.32
N THR A 111 0.30 5.32 0.86
CA THR A 111 -0.79 6.04 0.18
C THR A 111 -0.41 7.50 -0.08
N GLN A 112 0.19 8.18 0.90
CA GLN A 112 0.70 9.53 0.76
C GLN A 112 1.81 9.61 -0.29
N HIS A 113 2.80 8.70 -0.25
CA HIS A 113 3.92 8.70 -1.19
C HIS A 113 3.46 8.43 -2.63
N VAL A 114 2.54 7.49 -2.83
CA VAL A 114 1.92 7.23 -4.15
C VAL A 114 1.12 8.45 -4.62
N ARG A 115 0.35 9.10 -3.74
CA ARG A 115 -0.37 10.34 -4.07
C ARG A 115 0.58 11.48 -4.43
N HIS A 116 1.70 11.62 -3.73
CA HIS A 116 2.71 12.64 -4.03
C HIS A 116 3.41 12.37 -5.36
N ARG A 117 3.78 11.11 -5.67
CA ARG A 117 4.31 10.76 -7.00
C ARG A 117 3.30 11.00 -8.12
N ARG A 118 2.00 10.71 -7.88
CA ARG A 118 0.92 10.98 -8.84
C ARG A 118 0.63 12.47 -9.02
N ARG A 119 0.88 13.32 -8.02
CA ARG A 119 0.75 14.78 -8.15
C ARG A 119 1.85 15.40 -9.02
N ASN A 120 3.04 14.80 -9.04
CA ASN A 120 4.18 15.32 -9.80
C ASN A 120 4.25 14.77 -11.24
N GLY A 121 3.55 13.68 -11.55
CA GLY A 121 3.33 13.23 -12.91
C GLY A 121 2.02 13.80 -13.44
N LEU A 122 2.08 14.74 -14.38
CA LEU A 122 0.95 15.10 -15.24
C LEU A 122 0.25 13.80 -15.67
N ALA A 123 -1.08 13.74 -15.51
CA ALA A 123 -1.90 12.57 -15.77
C ALA A 123 -1.36 11.79 -16.97
N SER A 124 -1.00 10.52 -16.75
CA SER A 124 -0.46 9.66 -17.81
C SER A 124 -1.38 9.74 -19.03
N ALA A 125 -0.83 9.73 -20.24
CA ALA A 125 -1.63 9.80 -21.48
C ALA A 125 -2.77 8.76 -21.50
N THR A 126 -2.58 7.64 -20.79
CA THR A 126 -3.58 6.61 -20.55
C THR A 126 -4.71 7.04 -19.61
N ASP A 127 -4.41 7.76 -18.52
CA ASP A 127 -5.42 8.32 -17.60
C ASP A 127 -6.27 9.39 -18.28
N LEU A 128 -5.66 10.22 -19.14
CA LEU A 128 -6.38 11.19 -19.97
C LEU A 128 -7.32 10.51 -20.97
N ARG A 129 -6.91 9.37 -21.55
CA ARG A 129 -7.73 8.58 -22.47
C ARG A 129 -8.93 7.93 -21.76
N VAL A 130 -8.75 7.45 -20.53
CA VAL A 130 -9.80 6.80 -19.74
C VAL A 130 -10.83 7.80 -19.21
N VAL A 131 -10.42 9.02 -18.87
CA VAL A 131 -11.34 10.11 -18.50
C VAL A 131 -12.00 10.78 -19.73
N GLY A 132 -11.68 10.31 -20.95
CA GLY A 132 -12.22 10.89 -22.20
C GLY A 132 -11.66 12.28 -22.53
N LEU A 133 -10.63 12.72 -21.81
CA LEU A 133 -9.82 13.91 -22.08
C LEU A 133 -8.74 13.56 -23.10
N ASP A 134 -9.15 13.03 -24.24
CA ASP A 134 -8.24 12.83 -25.37
C ASP A 134 -7.70 14.20 -25.80
N HIS A 135 -6.44 14.27 -26.23
CA HIS A 135 -5.79 15.55 -26.59
C HIS A 135 -6.62 16.31 -27.64
N ARG A 136 -7.26 15.57 -28.54
CA ARG A 136 -8.21 16.12 -29.53
C ARG A 136 -9.48 16.70 -28.88
N ALA A 137 -10.04 16.07 -27.86
CA ALA A 137 -11.22 16.57 -27.15
C ALA A 137 -10.90 17.80 -26.28
N ALA A 138 -9.71 17.85 -25.67
CA ALA A 138 -9.24 19.02 -24.95
C ALA A 138 -9.00 20.21 -25.89
N VAL A 139 -8.42 19.97 -27.07
CA VAL A 139 -8.23 20.99 -28.10
C VAL A 139 -9.57 21.46 -28.68
N ASP A 140 -10.51 20.55 -28.96
CA ASP A 140 -11.82 20.91 -29.50
C ASP A 140 -12.65 21.72 -28.48
N LYS A 141 -12.57 21.36 -27.20
CA LYS A 141 -13.19 22.13 -26.11
C LYS A 141 -12.56 23.52 -25.93
N ALA A 142 -11.23 23.60 -25.94
CA ALA A 142 -10.53 24.89 -25.87
C ALA A 142 -10.87 25.80 -27.07
N THR A 143 -11.06 25.21 -28.25
CA THR A 143 -11.45 25.93 -29.47
C THR A 143 -12.88 26.46 -29.39
N ARG A 144 -13.80 25.73 -28.74
CA ARG A 144 -15.18 26.18 -28.49
C ARG A 144 -15.29 27.23 -27.40
N GLU A 145 -14.54 27.10 -26.30
CA GLU A 145 -14.60 28.04 -25.17
C GLU A 145 -13.83 29.34 -25.45
N TYR A 146 -12.75 29.29 -26.23
CA TYR A 146 -11.92 30.45 -26.55
C TYR A 146 -11.62 30.56 -28.05
N PRO A 147 -12.64 30.82 -28.89
CA PRO A 147 -12.48 30.89 -30.34
C PRO A 147 -11.50 31.98 -30.79
N GLN A 148 -11.33 33.02 -29.97
CA GLN A 148 -10.42 34.15 -30.23
C GLN A 148 -8.93 33.75 -30.20
N LEU A 149 -8.57 32.73 -29.40
CA LEU A 149 -7.20 32.21 -29.32
C LEU A 149 -6.90 31.22 -30.46
N ALA A 150 -7.90 30.46 -30.91
CA ALA A 150 -7.79 29.55 -32.04
C ALA A 150 -7.74 30.28 -33.40
N ALA A 151 -8.47 31.39 -33.54
CA ALA A 151 -8.46 32.20 -34.77
C ALA A 151 -7.10 32.87 -35.05
N ASN A 152 -6.30 33.12 -34.00
CA ASN A 152 -5.01 33.81 -34.13
C ASN A 152 -3.83 32.88 -34.46
N THR A 153 -4.03 31.56 -34.45
CA THR A 153 -3.06 30.60 -34.97
C THR A 153 -3.27 30.39 -36.47
N SER A 154 -3.27 31.49 -37.25
CA SER A 154 -3.26 31.37 -38.71
C SER A 154 -1.94 30.75 -39.18
N PRO A 155 -1.95 29.85 -40.19
CA PRO A 155 -0.77 29.13 -40.70
C PRO A 155 0.18 30.03 -41.54
N ARG A 156 0.25 31.33 -41.24
CA ARG A 156 1.10 32.29 -41.98
C ARG A 156 2.59 32.14 -41.70
N HIS A 157 3.00 31.38 -40.67
CA HIS A 157 4.41 31.29 -40.31
C HIS A 157 5.22 30.20 -41.05
N ARG A 158 4.57 29.26 -41.75
CA ARG A 158 5.27 28.16 -42.45
C ARG A 158 5.80 28.51 -43.84
N HIS A 159 5.30 29.57 -44.49
CA HIS A 159 5.73 29.93 -45.84
C HIS A 159 6.90 30.93 -45.91
N ARG A 160 7.28 31.57 -44.80
CA ARG A 160 8.34 32.60 -44.81
C ARG A 160 9.77 32.03 -44.86
N TRP A 161 9.96 30.76 -44.50
CA TRP A 161 11.29 30.13 -44.45
C TRP A 161 11.71 29.42 -45.74
N ARG A 162 10.79 29.23 -46.71
CA ARG A 162 11.09 28.51 -47.97
C ARG A 162 11.53 29.41 -49.14
N ARG A 163 11.43 30.75 -49.01
CA ARG A 163 11.84 31.70 -50.07
C ARG A 163 13.24 32.31 -49.92
N ARG A 164 14.01 31.96 -48.88
CA ARG A 164 15.40 32.44 -48.71
C ARG A 164 16.48 31.45 -49.14
N ARG A 165 16.13 30.40 -49.89
CA ARG A 165 17.09 29.38 -50.38
C ARG A 165 17.33 29.39 -51.90
N TRP A 166 16.85 30.41 -52.61
CA TRP A 166 16.93 30.50 -54.07
C TRP A 166 17.48 31.85 -54.57
N MET A 167 18.40 32.47 -53.81
CA MET A 167 19.20 33.62 -54.28
C MET A 167 20.64 33.48 -53.78
N ARG A 168 21.32 32.45 -54.26
CA ARG A 168 22.79 32.41 -54.40
C ARG A 168 23.10 31.87 -55.78
#